data_AF-A0A7C5LS98-F1
#
_entry.id   AF-A0A7C5LS98-F1
#
_cell.length_a   1.000
_cell.length_b   1.000
_cell.length_c   1.000
_cell.angle_alpha   90.00
_cell.angle_beta   90.00
_cell.angle_gamma   90.00
#
_symmetry.space_group_name_H-M   'P 1'
#
loop_
_entity.id
_entity.type
_entity.pdbx_description
1 polymer ?
#
loop_
_entity_poly.entity_id
_entity_poly.type
_entity_poly.pdbx_seq_one_letter_code
_entity_poly.pdbx_strand_id
1 'polypeptide(L)'
;MSDIRPTTWRGLAAWELESSAVRAVVVPEMGAKIVSLRDKRSGFEWLVGPIPGRPVRPVAYPAPFERQDMAGWDEMFPTIVACAYPGPGPHQGTALPDHGEAWQLPWEVIRCQGELALTLTGRALPYRLTRAASLAAPDVLCLQYTLENLGSAPMPYLWAAHPQFVAGPGCRVMLPPQVTEVVNTIPAEWGWGPPETRLTWPEAAMPDGRRERLDESGPATLHRGRKLFALPEARPSWAALRREDLGHWLCMEWNPAEVPYLGLWVDEGAVHCETVAAPEPGTGWYDSLALAWQKGRVCTVPAGGTRRWTLTVRLGTRGDPFAPPVCL
;
A
#
# COMPACT_ATOMS: atom_id res chain seq x y z
N MET A 1 -22.95 -11.26 5.29
CA MET A 1 -21.90 -11.42 6.31
C MET A 1 -20.70 -12.05 5.64
N SER A 2 -19.48 -11.60 5.93
CA SER A 2 -18.25 -12.20 5.42
C SER A 2 -18.16 -13.66 5.85
N ASP A 3 -17.99 -14.60 4.92
CA ASP A 3 -17.58 -15.96 5.27
C ASP A 3 -16.07 -15.95 5.51
N ILE A 4 -15.64 -16.38 6.70
CA ILE A 4 -14.24 -16.33 7.14
C ILE A 4 -13.83 -17.71 7.61
N ARG A 5 -12.82 -18.28 6.97
CA ARG A 5 -12.37 -19.65 7.27
C ARG A 5 -10.86 -19.81 7.18
N PRO A 6 -10.27 -20.71 7.98
CA PRO A 6 -8.90 -21.15 7.77
C PRO A 6 -8.74 -21.80 6.39
N THR A 7 -7.59 -21.60 5.77
CA THR A 7 -7.20 -22.21 4.49
C THR A 7 -5.69 -22.42 4.45
N THR A 8 -5.17 -22.85 3.30
CA THR A 8 -3.74 -22.89 3.03
C THR A 8 -3.42 -22.12 1.75
N TRP A 9 -2.29 -21.43 1.74
CA TRP A 9 -1.75 -20.79 0.55
C TRP A 9 -0.30 -21.20 0.38
N ARG A 10 0.00 -21.95 -0.69
CA ARG A 10 1.35 -22.48 -0.98
C ARG A 10 2.00 -23.20 0.21
N GLY A 11 1.20 -23.92 1.00
CA GLY A 11 1.64 -24.68 2.18
C GLY A 11 1.71 -23.87 3.48
N LEU A 12 1.44 -22.57 3.43
CA LEU A 12 1.37 -21.71 4.63
C LEU A 12 -0.07 -21.66 5.16
N ALA A 13 -0.20 -21.58 6.48
CA ALA A 13 -1.48 -21.34 7.12
C ALA A 13 -2.00 -19.94 6.73
N ALA A 14 -3.26 -19.88 6.32
CA ALA A 14 -3.87 -18.66 5.82
C ALA A 14 -5.33 -18.57 6.25
N TRP A 15 -5.90 -17.39 6.05
CA TRP A 15 -7.32 -17.12 6.25
C TRP A 15 -7.92 -16.58 4.98
N GLU A 16 -9.12 -17.05 4.68
CA GLU A 16 -9.90 -16.61 3.54
C GLU A 16 -11.09 -15.80 4.00
N LEU A 17 -11.34 -14.68 3.34
CA LEU A 17 -12.58 -13.91 3.46
C LEU A 17 -13.31 -13.98 2.12
N GLU A 18 -14.57 -14.38 2.13
CA GLU A 18 -15.33 -14.62 0.90
C GLU A 18 -16.75 -14.04 0.96
N SER A 19 -17.20 -13.47 -0.15
CA SER A 19 -18.57 -13.08 -0.45
C SER A 19 -19.02 -13.70 -1.78
N SER A 20 -20.16 -13.27 -2.32
CA SER A 20 -20.55 -13.65 -3.68
C SER A 20 -19.66 -13.05 -4.78
N ALA A 21 -19.00 -11.91 -4.53
CA ALA A 21 -18.22 -11.19 -5.55
C ALA A 21 -16.71 -11.13 -5.29
N VAL A 22 -16.24 -11.24 -4.05
CA VAL A 22 -14.82 -11.11 -3.71
C VAL A 22 -14.35 -12.29 -2.89
N ARG A 23 -13.11 -12.70 -3.15
CA ARG A 23 -12.33 -13.59 -2.29
C ARG A 23 -10.98 -12.95 -1.99
N ALA A 24 -10.66 -12.79 -0.70
CA ALA A 24 -9.35 -12.34 -0.25
C ALA A 24 -8.67 -13.43 0.58
N VAL A 25 -7.34 -13.55 0.47
CA VAL A 25 -6.55 -14.50 1.27
C VAL A 25 -5.46 -13.75 2.01
N VAL A 26 -5.34 -14.00 3.32
CA VAL A 26 -4.40 -13.35 4.24
C VAL A 26 -3.48 -14.39 4.85
N VAL A 27 -2.17 -14.13 4.87
CA VAL A 27 -1.16 -15.02 5.47
C VAL A 27 -0.58 -14.37 6.73
N PRO A 28 -1.02 -14.77 7.94
CA PRO A 28 -0.60 -14.14 9.20
C PRO A 28 0.91 -14.16 9.42
N GLU A 29 1.58 -15.27 9.09
CA GLU A 29 3.02 -15.46 9.32
C GLU A 29 3.92 -14.62 8.40
N MET A 30 3.37 -14.05 7.32
CA MET A 30 4.07 -13.17 6.39
C MET A 30 3.56 -11.74 6.54
N GLY A 31 3.60 -11.17 7.75
CA GLY A 31 3.19 -9.78 7.95
C GLY A 31 1.70 -9.51 7.74
N ALA A 32 0.86 -10.53 7.93
CA ALA A 32 -0.55 -10.49 7.51
C ALA A 32 -0.73 -10.04 6.04
N LYS A 33 0.22 -10.39 5.15
CA LYS A 33 0.14 -10.08 3.72
C LYS A 33 -1.18 -10.56 3.13
N ILE A 34 -1.85 -9.69 2.35
CA ILE A 34 -2.96 -10.13 1.50
C ILE A 34 -2.34 -10.68 0.22
N VAL A 35 -2.46 -11.98 0.00
CA VAL A 35 -1.77 -12.71 -1.08
C VAL A 35 -2.66 -12.98 -2.30
N SER A 36 -3.95 -12.65 -2.18
CA SER A 36 -4.93 -12.77 -3.25
C SER A 36 -6.08 -11.81 -2.96
N LEU A 37 -6.53 -11.08 -3.98
CA LEU A 37 -7.74 -10.27 -4.01
C LEU A 37 -8.44 -10.54 -5.34
N ARG A 38 -9.29 -11.56 -5.35
CA ARG A 38 -9.93 -12.07 -6.55
C ARG A 38 -11.36 -11.55 -6.68
N ASP A 39 -11.67 -10.99 -7.85
CA ASP A 39 -13.05 -10.77 -8.27
C ASP A 39 -13.63 -12.10 -8.76
N LYS A 40 -14.59 -12.65 -8.02
CA LYS A 40 -15.23 -13.93 -8.32
C LYS A 40 -16.16 -13.87 -9.53
N ARG A 41 -16.65 -12.68 -9.90
CA ARG A 41 -17.59 -12.49 -11.01
C ARG A 41 -16.89 -12.73 -12.36
N SER A 42 -15.65 -12.27 -12.48
CA SER A 42 -14.82 -12.43 -13.68
C SER A 42 -13.72 -13.49 -13.52
N GLY A 43 -13.38 -13.85 -12.28
CA GLY A 43 -12.25 -14.69 -11.96
C GLY A 43 -10.90 -13.96 -11.95
N PHE A 44 -10.87 -12.63 -12.18
CA PHE A 44 -9.66 -11.82 -12.25
C PHE A 44 -8.98 -11.70 -10.88
N GLU A 45 -7.67 -11.95 -10.85
CA GLU A 45 -6.82 -11.76 -9.67
C GLU A 45 -6.16 -10.38 -9.76
N TRP A 46 -6.42 -9.53 -8.77
CA TRP A 46 -5.89 -8.17 -8.79
C TRP A 46 -4.47 -8.07 -8.28
N LEU A 47 -3.97 -8.99 -7.45
CA LEU A 47 -2.63 -8.90 -6.90
C LEU A 47 -1.65 -9.75 -7.72
N VAL A 48 -0.46 -9.20 -8.03
CA VAL A 48 0.57 -10.00 -8.71
C VAL A 48 0.99 -11.18 -7.85
N GLY A 49 1.32 -12.28 -8.52
CA GLY A 49 1.86 -13.46 -7.87
C GLY A 49 3.36 -13.31 -7.57
N PRO A 50 3.93 -14.20 -6.74
CA PRO A 50 5.37 -14.24 -6.45
C PRO A 50 6.25 -14.25 -7.70
N ILE A 51 7.33 -13.47 -7.69
CA ILE A 51 8.36 -13.54 -8.73
C ILE A 51 8.95 -14.96 -8.78
N PRO A 52 9.00 -15.62 -9.95
CA PRO A 52 9.57 -16.95 -10.09
C PRO A 52 11.00 -17.06 -9.52
N GLY A 53 11.26 -18.12 -8.77
CA GLY A 53 12.56 -18.38 -8.14
C GLY A 53 12.79 -17.63 -6.82
N ARG A 54 11.90 -16.72 -6.41
CA ARG A 54 11.97 -16.08 -5.10
C ARG A 54 11.29 -16.90 -3.99
N PRO A 55 11.75 -16.78 -2.73
CA PRO A 55 11.17 -17.52 -1.63
C PRO A 55 9.77 -17.01 -1.29
N VAL A 56 8.78 -17.92 -1.29
CA VAL A 56 7.41 -17.66 -0.84
C VAL A 56 7.25 -18.18 0.58
N ARG A 57 7.90 -17.50 1.53
CA ARG A 57 7.94 -17.85 2.95
C ARG A 57 8.33 -16.63 3.78
N PRO A 58 8.15 -16.67 5.11
CA PRO A 58 8.73 -15.66 5.99
C PRO A 58 10.25 -15.54 5.79
N VAL A 59 10.75 -14.32 5.88
CA VAL A 59 12.18 -13.98 5.81
C VAL A 59 12.70 -13.57 7.19
N ALA A 60 14.01 -13.60 7.39
CA ALA A 60 14.61 -13.26 8.67
C ALA A 60 14.55 -11.75 8.92
N TYR A 61 14.10 -11.35 10.10
CA TYR A 61 14.08 -9.96 10.52
C TYR A 61 15.46 -9.46 10.98
N PRO A 62 15.94 -8.28 10.53
CA PRO A 62 15.42 -7.46 9.44
C PRO A 62 16.03 -7.88 8.08
N ALA A 63 15.18 -8.15 7.08
CA ALA A 63 15.58 -8.36 5.69
C ALA A 63 15.21 -7.14 4.82
N PRO A 64 15.98 -6.86 3.75
CA PRO A 64 15.53 -6.01 2.65
C PRO A 64 14.28 -6.57 1.96
N PHE A 65 13.39 -5.71 1.50
CA PHE A 65 12.10 -6.10 0.90
C PHE A 65 12.28 -7.03 -0.31
N GLU A 66 13.31 -6.80 -1.13
CA GLU A 66 13.61 -7.62 -2.30
C GLU A 66 14.03 -9.07 -1.96
N ARG A 67 14.25 -9.40 -0.68
CA ARG A 67 14.59 -10.78 -0.28
C ARG A 67 13.38 -11.73 -0.25
N GLN A 68 12.15 -11.22 -0.29
CA GLN A 68 10.93 -12.04 -0.33
C GLN A 68 10.38 -12.18 -1.76
N ASP A 69 9.07 -12.37 -1.91
CA ASP A 69 8.37 -12.73 -3.13
C ASP A 69 8.02 -11.54 -4.01
N MET A 70 8.11 -10.32 -3.46
CA MET A 70 7.72 -9.07 -4.10
C MET A 70 6.32 -9.13 -4.71
N ALA A 71 5.37 -9.67 -3.96
CA ALA A 71 4.01 -9.91 -4.44
C ALA A 71 2.95 -9.62 -3.39
N GLY A 72 1.69 -9.57 -3.81
CA GLY A 72 0.56 -9.34 -2.91
C GLY A 72 0.48 -7.91 -2.37
N TRP A 73 0.00 -7.79 -1.14
CA TRP A 73 -0.15 -6.53 -0.42
C TRP A 73 0.54 -6.63 0.93
N ASP A 74 1.59 -5.83 1.08
CA ASP A 74 2.36 -5.69 2.31
C ASP A 74 1.97 -4.43 3.11
N GLU A 75 2.15 -4.49 4.43
CA GLU A 75 1.96 -3.35 5.33
C GLU A 75 3.32 -2.69 5.61
N MET A 76 3.53 -1.46 5.14
CA MET A 76 4.76 -0.71 5.39
C MET A 76 4.60 0.10 6.68
N PHE A 77 5.33 -0.28 7.73
CA PHE A 77 5.26 0.39 9.03
C PHE A 77 6.47 0.06 9.91
N PRO A 78 7.15 1.02 10.57
CA PRO A 78 6.81 2.45 10.70
C PRO A 78 7.52 3.38 9.68
N THR A 79 8.10 2.82 8.60
CA THR A 79 8.80 3.55 7.52
C THR A 79 8.69 2.76 6.21
N ILE A 80 8.95 3.38 5.05
CA ILE A 80 9.05 2.67 3.75
C ILE A 80 10.52 2.39 3.42
N VAL A 81 11.42 3.37 3.51
CA VAL A 81 12.87 3.11 3.40
C VAL A 81 13.52 3.09 4.78
N ALA A 82 14.56 2.27 4.92
CA ALA A 82 15.33 2.17 6.15
C ALA A 82 15.85 3.55 6.60
N CYS A 83 15.70 3.87 7.88
CA CYS A 83 16.18 5.13 8.45
C CYS A 83 16.40 5.03 9.96
N ALA A 84 17.01 6.05 10.55
CA ALA A 84 17.02 6.20 12.00
C ALA A 84 15.69 6.82 12.47
N TYR A 85 15.11 6.30 13.54
CA TYR A 85 13.87 6.84 14.10
C TYR A 85 14.06 8.29 14.55
N PRO A 86 13.24 9.24 14.05
CA PRO A 86 13.49 10.67 14.27
C PRO A 86 12.77 11.23 15.50
N GLY A 87 11.81 10.49 16.06
CA GLY A 87 11.00 10.95 17.18
C GLY A 87 11.83 11.17 18.44
N PRO A 88 11.51 12.20 19.24
CA PRO A 88 12.21 12.44 20.50
C PRO A 88 11.89 11.34 21.52
N GLY A 89 12.80 11.10 22.46
CA GLY A 89 12.60 10.17 23.57
C GLY A 89 13.51 8.93 23.51
N PRO A 90 13.20 7.88 24.28
CA PRO A 90 14.13 6.76 24.52
C PRO A 90 14.54 5.96 23.28
N HIS A 91 13.74 6.02 22.21
CA HIS A 91 13.96 5.29 20.96
C HIS A 91 14.58 6.17 19.86
N GLN A 92 14.92 7.43 20.14
CA GLN A 92 15.53 8.32 19.16
C GLN A 92 16.81 7.69 18.59
N GLY A 93 16.93 7.65 17.26
CA GLY A 93 18.07 7.04 16.58
C GLY A 93 18.00 5.53 16.42
N THR A 94 16.98 4.84 16.96
CA THR A 94 16.78 3.40 16.71
C THR A 94 16.67 3.12 15.21
N ALA A 95 17.39 2.12 14.72
CA ALA A 95 17.33 1.73 13.32
C ALA A 95 15.95 1.14 12.98
N LEU A 96 15.32 1.69 11.95
CA LEU A 96 14.09 1.17 11.35
C LEU A 96 14.46 0.46 10.05
N PRO A 97 14.02 -0.79 9.86
CA PRO A 97 14.38 -1.58 8.69
C PRO A 97 13.66 -1.12 7.43
N ASP A 98 14.12 -1.63 6.29
CA ASP A 98 13.50 -1.42 4.99
C ASP A 98 12.06 -1.95 4.96
N HIS A 99 11.14 -1.11 4.47
CA HIS A 99 9.68 -1.26 4.52
C HIS A 99 9.11 -1.42 5.94
N GLY A 100 9.92 -1.12 6.97
CA GLY A 100 9.55 -1.31 8.36
C GLY A 100 9.45 -2.78 8.75
N GLU A 101 8.72 -3.05 9.82
CA GLU A 101 8.67 -4.35 10.49
C GLU A 101 7.39 -5.12 10.20
N ALA A 102 6.28 -4.42 9.92
CA ALA A 102 4.95 -5.01 9.86
C ALA A 102 4.78 -6.08 8.78
N TRP A 103 5.50 -5.96 7.66
CA TRP A 103 5.50 -6.95 6.57
C TRP A 103 6.29 -8.22 6.88
N GLN A 104 7.26 -8.17 7.81
CA GLN A 104 8.11 -9.33 8.16
C GLN A 104 7.65 -10.05 9.42
N LEU A 105 7.13 -9.31 10.39
CA LEU A 105 6.74 -9.89 11.67
C LEU A 105 5.47 -10.72 11.51
N PRO A 106 5.37 -11.89 12.17
CA PRO A 106 4.13 -12.65 12.18
C PRO A 106 3.06 -11.90 12.97
N TRP A 107 1.82 -11.93 12.48
CA TRP A 107 0.67 -11.37 13.17
C TRP A 107 -0.14 -12.48 13.85
N GLU A 108 -0.65 -12.19 15.02
CA GLU A 108 -1.56 -13.07 15.77
C GLU A 108 -3.00 -12.81 15.33
N VAL A 109 -3.78 -13.87 15.10
CA VAL A 109 -5.22 -13.77 14.83
C VAL A 109 -5.96 -13.66 16.16
N ILE A 110 -6.62 -12.52 16.39
CA ILE A 110 -7.35 -12.24 17.65
C ILE A 110 -8.87 -12.31 17.50
N ARG A 111 -9.39 -12.26 16.26
CA ARG A 111 -10.82 -12.42 15.95
C ARG A 111 -10.99 -12.91 14.51
N CYS A 112 -11.96 -13.79 14.28
CA CYS A 112 -12.28 -14.33 12.95
C CYS A 112 -13.80 -14.49 12.71
N GLN A 113 -14.64 -13.90 13.56
CA GLN A 113 -16.10 -13.93 13.42
C GLN A 113 -16.59 -12.57 12.92
N GLY A 114 -17.22 -12.54 11.74
CA GLY A 114 -17.69 -11.32 11.06
C GLY A 114 -16.58 -10.51 10.38
N GLU A 115 -15.41 -10.44 11.02
CA GLU A 115 -14.17 -9.86 10.51
C GLU A 115 -12.94 -10.69 10.96
N LEU A 116 -11.86 -10.60 10.19
CA LEU A 116 -10.57 -11.19 10.52
C LEU A 116 -9.68 -10.09 11.10
N ALA A 117 -9.51 -10.06 12.42
CA ALA A 117 -8.61 -9.14 13.09
C ALA A 117 -7.30 -9.84 13.44
N LEU A 118 -6.20 -9.24 13.00
CA LEU A 118 -4.85 -9.66 13.32
C LEU A 118 -4.09 -8.52 14.02
N THR A 119 -3.13 -8.86 14.86
CA THR A 119 -2.30 -7.87 15.57
C THR A 119 -0.82 -8.25 15.59
N LEU A 120 0.05 -7.26 15.66
CA LEU A 120 1.48 -7.42 15.96
C LEU A 120 1.93 -6.41 17.02
N THR A 121 3.00 -6.72 17.74
CA THR A 121 3.74 -5.76 18.59
C THR A 121 5.09 -5.47 17.94
N GLY A 122 5.44 -4.19 17.81
CA GLY A 122 6.68 -3.74 17.21
C GLY A 122 7.93 -4.20 17.96
N ARG A 123 9.06 -4.33 17.25
CA ARG A 123 10.36 -4.69 17.88
C ARG A 123 11.25 -3.47 18.08
N ALA A 124 11.34 -2.61 17.08
CA ALA A 124 12.15 -1.40 17.09
C ALA A 124 11.50 -0.29 17.93
N LEU A 125 10.16 -0.19 17.86
CA LEU A 125 9.38 0.83 18.57
C LEU A 125 8.28 0.17 19.42
N PRO A 126 7.90 0.78 20.55
CA PRO A 126 6.88 0.24 21.45
C PRO A 126 5.48 0.56 20.93
N TYR A 127 5.00 -0.19 19.94
CA TYR A 127 3.64 -0.05 19.41
C TYR A 127 2.93 -1.39 19.29
N ARG A 128 1.60 -1.32 19.20
CA ARG A 128 0.77 -2.41 18.70
C ARG A 128 0.01 -1.93 17.48
N LEU A 129 0.05 -2.72 16.41
CA LEU A 129 -0.75 -2.48 15.21
C LEU A 129 -1.74 -3.63 15.06
N THR A 130 -3.02 -3.28 14.97
CA THR A 130 -4.11 -4.21 14.68
C THR A 130 -4.76 -3.84 13.34
N ARG A 131 -5.06 -4.84 12.51
CA ARG A 131 -5.85 -4.69 11.28
C ARG A 131 -7.01 -5.66 11.31
N ALA A 132 -8.23 -5.15 11.17
CA ALA A 132 -9.44 -5.94 10.99
C ALA A 132 -9.93 -5.86 9.54
N ALA A 133 -10.07 -7.01 8.90
CA ALA A 133 -10.55 -7.15 7.53
C ALA A 133 -11.98 -7.70 7.50
N SER A 134 -12.86 -7.08 6.71
CA SER A 134 -14.23 -7.55 6.49
C SER A 134 -14.70 -7.26 5.07
N LEU A 135 -15.77 -7.91 4.64
CA LEU A 135 -16.45 -7.60 3.38
C LEU A 135 -17.70 -6.78 3.71
N ALA A 136 -17.57 -5.44 3.66
CA ALA A 136 -18.62 -4.49 4.01
C ALA A 136 -19.81 -4.54 3.04
N ALA A 137 -19.54 -4.94 1.80
CA ALA A 137 -20.50 -5.32 0.77
C ALA A 137 -19.89 -6.48 -0.04
N PRO A 138 -20.66 -7.17 -0.91
CA PRO A 138 -20.10 -8.26 -1.71
C PRO A 138 -18.82 -7.89 -2.47
N ASP A 139 -18.72 -6.67 -2.96
CA ASP A 139 -17.64 -6.15 -3.79
C ASP A 139 -16.68 -5.19 -3.05
N VAL A 140 -16.83 -5.03 -1.72
CA VAL A 140 -16.07 -4.06 -0.93
C VAL A 140 -15.32 -4.75 0.21
N LEU A 141 -13.99 -4.80 0.10
CA LEU A 141 -13.09 -5.13 1.20
C LEU A 141 -12.89 -3.89 2.07
N CYS A 142 -13.08 -4.03 3.38
CA CYS A 142 -12.84 -2.98 4.37
C CYS A 142 -11.70 -3.42 5.29
N LEU A 143 -10.69 -2.56 5.43
CA LEU A 143 -9.54 -2.73 6.31
C LEU A 143 -9.54 -1.62 7.35
N GLN A 144 -9.75 -1.98 8.60
CA GLN A 144 -9.76 -1.06 9.73
C GLN A 144 -8.49 -1.24 10.56
N TYR A 145 -7.79 -0.15 10.81
CA TYR A 145 -6.51 -0.16 11.49
C TYR A 145 -6.63 0.51 12.85
N THR A 146 -5.93 -0.03 13.84
CA THR A 146 -5.73 0.59 15.15
C THR A 146 -4.24 0.53 15.50
N LEU A 147 -3.64 1.71 15.69
CA LEU A 147 -2.28 1.87 16.16
C LEU A 147 -2.30 2.35 17.60
N GLU A 148 -1.68 1.59 18.49
CA GLU A 148 -1.48 1.96 19.90
C GLU A 148 0.00 2.27 20.14
N ASN A 149 0.29 3.41 20.74
CA ASN A 149 1.61 3.73 21.25
C ASN A 149 1.75 3.19 22.68
N LEU A 150 2.57 2.17 22.86
CA LEU A 150 2.84 1.55 24.15
C LEU A 150 3.98 2.24 24.91
N GLY A 151 4.61 3.23 24.28
CA GLY A 151 5.70 4.02 24.85
C GLY A 151 5.24 5.22 25.66
N SER A 152 6.22 5.85 26.31
CA SER A 152 6.05 7.03 27.16
C SER A 152 6.30 8.38 26.45
N ALA A 153 6.63 8.35 25.15
CA ALA A 153 6.87 9.54 24.33
C ALA A 153 5.94 9.55 23.10
N PRO A 154 5.60 10.73 22.53
CA PRO A 154 4.91 10.80 21.25
C PRO A 154 5.68 10.07 20.15
N MET A 155 4.98 9.32 19.32
CA MET A 155 5.57 8.50 18.27
C MET A 155 5.15 9.00 16.89
N PRO A 156 6.00 9.74 16.16
CA PRO A 156 5.82 9.89 14.72
C PRO A 156 5.92 8.53 14.03
N TYR A 157 5.07 8.32 13.02
CA TYR A 157 5.03 7.05 12.31
C TYR A 157 4.61 7.23 10.86
N LEU A 158 5.14 6.38 10.00
CA LEU A 158 4.72 6.27 8.62
C LEU A 158 4.12 4.87 8.44
N TRP A 159 2.81 4.83 8.25
CA TRP A 159 2.10 3.70 7.67
C TRP A 159 1.87 3.97 6.18
N ALA A 160 2.01 2.95 5.34
CA ALA A 160 1.50 2.98 3.99
C ALA A 160 1.01 1.58 3.58
N ALA A 161 -0.13 1.54 2.89
CA ALA A 161 -0.55 0.33 2.18
C ALA A 161 0.38 0.10 0.99
N HIS A 162 0.77 -1.15 0.72
CA HIS A 162 1.60 -1.50 -0.44
C HIS A 162 0.98 -2.61 -1.31
N PRO A 163 -0.20 -2.37 -1.93
CA PRO A 163 -0.83 -3.35 -2.79
C PRO A 163 -0.20 -3.39 -4.18
N GLN A 164 0.46 -4.48 -4.53
CA GLN A 164 1.02 -4.66 -5.87
C GLN A 164 -0.06 -5.18 -6.83
N PHE A 165 -0.86 -4.27 -7.38
CA PHE A 165 -1.93 -4.65 -8.30
C PHE A 165 -1.42 -4.93 -9.72
N VAL A 166 -2.00 -5.94 -10.36
CA VAL A 166 -1.79 -6.29 -11.77
C VAL A 166 -2.31 -5.15 -12.65
N ALA A 167 -1.40 -4.34 -13.18
CA ALA A 167 -1.73 -3.23 -14.06
C ALA A 167 -1.68 -3.66 -15.53
N GLY A 168 -0.65 -4.37 -15.99
CA GLY A 168 -0.48 -4.63 -17.43
C GLY A 168 -0.38 -3.34 -18.28
N PRO A 169 -0.24 -3.44 -19.61
CA PRO A 169 -0.18 -2.26 -20.48
C PRO A 169 -1.55 -1.57 -20.59
N GLY A 170 -1.55 -0.23 -20.56
CA GLY A 170 -2.73 0.60 -20.73
C GLY A 170 -3.61 0.75 -19.48
N CYS A 171 -3.22 0.18 -18.32
CA CYS A 171 -3.96 0.43 -17.09
C CYS A 171 -3.84 1.89 -16.68
N ARG A 172 -5.00 2.49 -16.37
CA ARG A 172 -5.13 3.89 -15.98
C ARG A 172 -5.22 4.03 -14.47
N VAL A 173 -4.36 4.88 -13.91
CA VAL A 173 -4.42 5.34 -12.52
C VAL A 173 -5.28 6.58 -12.48
N MET A 174 -6.37 6.55 -11.72
CA MET A 174 -7.27 7.68 -11.56
C MET A 174 -7.11 8.25 -10.15
N LEU A 175 -6.98 9.56 -10.05
CA LEU A 175 -6.84 10.29 -8.79
C LEU A 175 -7.91 11.40 -8.69
N PRO A 176 -8.20 11.89 -7.48
CA PRO A 176 -9.06 13.04 -7.27
C PRO A 176 -8.63 14.26 -8.09
N PRO A 177 -9.57 15.08 -8.60
CA PRO A 177 -9.26 16.18 -9.52
C PRO A 177 -8.36 17.27 -8.91
N GLN A 178 -8.29 17.37 -7.59
CA GLN A 178 -7.36 18.28 -6.92
C GLN A 178 -5.88 17.84 -7.01
N VAL A 179 -5.61 16.60 -7.39
CA VAL A 179 -4.25 16.14 -7.72
C VAL A 179 -3.90 16.59 -9.13
N THR A 180 -3.22 17.73 -9.22
CA THR A 180 -2.78 18.34 -10.49
C THR A 180 -1.27 18.27 -10.70
N GLU A 181 -0.53 17.90 -9.64
CA GLU A 181 0.92 17.78 -9.65
C GLU A 181 1.34 16.63 -8.72
N VAL A 182 2.40 15.95 -9.12
CA VAL A 182 3.07 14.90 -8.35
C VAL A 182 4.57 15.19 -8.29
N VAL A 183 5.25 14.61 -7.30
CA VAL A 183 6.68 14.77 -7.11
C VAL A 183 7.40 13.43 -7.24
N ASN A 184 8.54 13.41 -7.95
CA ASN A 184 9.43 12.27 -8.00
C ASN A 184 10.21 12.12 -6.68
N THR A 185 10.29 10.89 -6.16
CA THR A 185 11.02 10.59 -4.92
C THR A 185 12.17 9.61 -5.09
N ILE A 186 12.34 9.03 -6.29
CA ILE A 186 13.44 8.12 -6.61
C ILE A 186 14.60 8.85 -7.31
N PRO A 187 15.81 8.25 -7.30
CA PRO A 187 17.00 8.87 -7.90
C PRO A 187 16.85 9.22 -9.39
N ALA A 188 17.61 10.23 -9.84
CA ALA A 188 17.51 10.80 -11.19
C ALA A 188 17.77 9.79 -12.31
N GLU A 189 18.60 8.78 -12.05
CA GLU A 189 18.94 7.72 -13.01
C GLU A 189 17.73 6.89 -13.46
N TRP A 190 16.60 6.97 -12.75
CA TRP A 190 15.34 6.35 -13.16
C TRP A 190 14.59 7.14 -14.25
N GLY A 191 15.07 8.33 -14.63
CA GLY A 191 14.55 9.08 -15.77
C GLY A 191 13.43 10.07 -15.46
N TRP A 192 13.11 10.31 -14.18
CA TRP A 192 12.01 11.19 -13.73
C TRP A 192 12.51 12.52 -13.13
N GLY A 193 13.75 12.90 -13.43
CA GLY A 193 14.45 14.03 -12.81
C GLY A 193 14.97 13.69 -11.40
N PRO A 194 15.77 14.57 -10.76
CA PRO A 194 16.20 14.37 -9.38
C PRO A 194 15.00 14.27 -8.42
N PRO A 195 15.17 13.69 -7.23
CA PRO A 195 14.16 13.78 -6.17
C PRO A 195 13.68 15.23 -5.96
N GLU A 196 12.40 15.40 -5.62
CA GLU A 196 11.71 16.69 -5.56
C GLU A 196 11.37 17.33 -6.92
N THR A 197 11.63 16.64 -8.05
CA THR A 197 11.13 17.08 -9.36
C THR A 197 9.61 17.00 -9.40
N ARG A 198 8.99 18.15 -9.62
CA ARG A 198 7.54 18.30 -9.77
C ARG A 198 7.11 18.04 -11.21
N LEU A 199 6.07 17.25 -11.38
CA LEU A 199 5.54 16.83 -12.67
C LEU A 199 4.03 17.09 -12.71
N THR A 200 3.55 17.71 -13.79
CA THR A 200 2.13 17.91 -14.02
C THR A 200 1.41 16.56 -14.15
N TRP A 201 0.28 16.42 -13.47
CA TRP A 201 -0.58 15.25 -13.53
C TRP A 201 -1.83 15.55 -14.39
N PRO A 202 -2.31 14.61 -15.23
CA PRO A 202 -1.78 13.27 -15.47
C PRO A 202 -0.67 13.20 -16.55
N GLU A 203 -0.38 14.30 -17.23
CA GLU A 203 0.57 14.34 -18.34
C GLU A 203 1.66 15.38 -18.10
N ALA A 204 2.91 14.93 -18.09
CA ALA A 204 4.07 15.77 -17.81
C ALA A 204 4.85 16.10 -19.09
N ALA A 205 5.36 17.33 -19.17
CA ALA A 205 6.36 17.71 -20.16
C ALA A 205 7.75 17.32 -19.64
N MET A 206 8.43 16.45 -20.38
CA MET A 206 9.76 15.95 -20.03
C MET A 206 10.85 16.90 -20.55
N PRO A 207 12.07 16.91 -19.96
CA PRO A 207 13.16 17.80 -20.38
C PRO A 207 13.59 17.65 -21.85
N ASP A 208 13.35 16.49 -22.45
CA ASP A 208 13.62 16.19 -23.86
C ASP A 208 12.50 16.65 -24.83
N GLY A 209 11.47 17.33 -24.31
CA GLY A 209 10.31 17.81 -25.06
C GLY A 209 9.21 16.78 -25.28
N ARG A 210 9.39 15.51 -24.84
CA ARG A 210 8.32 14.51 -24.90
C ARG A 210 7.23 14.82 -23.88
N ARG A 211 6.01 14.38 -24.17
CA ARG A 211 4.90 14.35 -23.21
C ARG A 211 4.75 12.92 -22.71
N GLU A 212 4.77 12.73 -21.41
CA GLU A 212 4.65 11.42 -20.78
C GLU A 212 3.36 11.37 -19.94
N ARG A 213 2.57 10.31 -20.14
CA ARG A 213 1.36 10.04 -19.38
C ARG A 213 1.74 9.29 -18.11
N LEU A 214 1.70 9.97 -16.97
CA LEU A 214 2.07 9.41 -15.67
C LEU A 214 0.98 8.50 -15.11
N ASP A 215 -0.26 8.71 -15.56
CA ASP A 215 -1.45 8.00 -15.15
C ASP A 215 -1.70 6.71 -15.96
N GLU A 216 -0.80 6.33 -16.85
CA GLU A 216 -0.96 5.16 -17.72
C GLU A 216 0.29 4.28 -17.64
N SER A 217 0.08 2.98 -17.50
CA SER A 217 1.18 2.00 -17.41
C SER A 217 1.49 1.37 -18.76
N GLY A 218 2.76 1.07 -19.00
CA GLY A 218 3.27 0.36 -20.17
C GLY A 218 3.54 -1.12 -19.89
N PRO A 219 4.04 -1.87 -20.88
CA PRO A 219 4.42 -3.26 -20.70
C PRO A 219 5.68 -3.42 -19.83
N ALA A 220 5.80 -4.59 -19.18
CA ALA A 220 6.97 -4.96 -18.38
C ALA A 220 8.29 -5.04 -19.18
N THR A 221 8.23 -5.00 -20.51
CA THR A 221 9.43 -4.95 -21.36
C THR A 221 10.09 -3.57 -21.40
N LEU A 222 9.52 -2.56 -20.74
CA LEU A 222 10.11 -1.23 -20.66
C LEU A 222 11.25 -1.16 -19.64
N HIS A 223 11.30 -2.07 -18.67
CA HIS A 223 12.34 -2.14 -17.64
C HIS A 223 12.54 -0.81 -16.90
N ARG A 224 11.44 -0.14 -16.58
CA ARG A 224 11.44 1.14 -15.87
C ARG A 224 10.42 1.12 -14.75
N GLY A 225 10.56 2.03 -13.80
CA GLY A 225 9.60 2.24 -12.73
C GLY A 225 9.55 3.71 -12.34
N ARG A 226 8.48 4.10 -11.65
CA ARG A 226 8.30 5.46 -11.13
C ARG A 226 7.71 5.41 -9.74
N LYS A 227 8.31 6.19 -8.84
CA LYS A 227 7.77 6.46 -7.51
C LYS A 227 7.42 7.93 -7.42
N LEU A 228 6.13 8.19 -7.30
CA LEU A 228 5.57 9.53 -7.32
C LEU A 228 4.78 9.75 -6.02
N PHE A 229 4.78 10.97 -5.50
CA PHE A 229 3.89 11.38 -4.41
C PHE A 229 2.98 12.51 -4.87
N ALA A 230 1.70 12.46 -4.52
CA ALA A 230 0.85 13.65 -4.61
C ALA A 230 1.40 14.74 -3.67
N LEU A 231 1.24 16.01 -4.03
CA LEU A 231 1.62 17.10 -3.13
C LEU A 231 0.81 17.03 -1.80
N PRO A 232 1.42 17.38 -0.65
CA PRO A 232 0.76 17.31 0.65
C PRO A 232 -0.59 18.02 0.71
N GLU A 233 -0.71 19.15 0.02
CA GLU A 233 -1.88 20.02 0.00
C GLU A 233 -3.06 19.41 -0.76
N ALA A 234 -2.81 18.47 -1.67
CA ALA A 234 -3.86 17.84 -2.47
C ALA A 234 -4.79 16.92 -1.65
N ARG A 235 -4.32 16.43 -0.49
CA ARG A 235 -5.09 15.58 0.45
C ARG A 235 -5.99 14.55 -0.27
N PRO A 236 -5.42 13.64 -1.08
CA PRO A 236 -6.24 12.69 -1.83
C PRO A 236 -7.01 11.78 -0.87
N SER A 237 -8.25 11.45 -1.21
CA SER A 237 -9.13 10.57 -0.42
C SER A 237 -9.46 9.24 -1.12
N TRP A 238 -9.03 9.09 -2.36
CA TRP A 238 -9.18 7.86 -3.13
C TRP A 238 -8.10 7.74 -4.21
N ALA A 239 -7.93 6.52 -4.72
CA ALA A 239 -7.18 6.22 -5.93
C ALA A 239 -7.82 5.00 -6.61
N ALA A 240 -7.87 4.98 -7.93
CA ALA A 240 -8.45 3.86 -8.67
C ALA A 240 -7.55 3.38 -9.80
N LEU A 241 -7.65 2.09 -10.12
CA LEU A 241 -7.02 1.48 -11.28
C LEU A 241 -8.10 1.00 -12.23
N ARG A 242 -7.95 1.29 -13.53
CA ARG A 242 -8.88 0.88 -14.58
C ARG A 242 -8.17 0.10 -15.68
N ARG A 243 -8.61 -1.14 -15.86
CA ARG A 243 -8.27 -2.07 -16.95
C ARG A 243 -9.38 -2.04 -17.98
N GLU A 244 -9.35 -1.07 -18.90
CA GLU A 244 -10.39 -0.94 -19.93
C GLU A 244 -10.42 -2.14 -20.87
N ASP A 245 -9.25 -2.69 -21.19
CA ASP A 245 -9.05 -3.90 -21.99
C ASP A 245 -9.81 -5.11 -21.42
N LEU A 246 -9.76 -5.29 -20.10
CA LEU A 246 -10.41 -6.40 -19.41
C LEU A 246 -11.80 -6.02 -18.87
N GLY A 247 -12.17 -4.75 -18.88
CA GLY A 247 -13.40 -4.26 -18.26
C GLY A 247 -13.39 -4.44 -16.74
N HIS A 248 -12.27 -4.18 -16.08
CA HIS A 248 -12.13 -4.24 -14.62
C HIS A 248 -11.69 -2.90 -14.05
N TRP A 249 -12.16 -2.58 -12.86
CA TRP A 249 -11.62 -1.47 -12.08
C TRP A 249 -11.59 -1.82 -10.60
N LEU A 250 -10.67 -1.18 -9.87
CA LEU A 250 -10.66 -1.19 -8.42
C LEU A 250 -10.53 0.24 -7.91
N CYS A 251 -11.13 0.55 -6.78
CA CYS A 251 -11.04 1.86 -6.15
C CYS A 251 -10.73 1.70 -4.66
N MET A 252 -9.66 2.34 -4.23
CA MET A 252 -9.27 2.49 -2.83
C MET A 252 -9.82 3.82 -2.31
N GLU A 253 -10.47 3.82 -1.15
CA GLU A 253 -11.02 5.03 -0.51
C GLU A 253 -10.64 5.09 0.97
N TRP A 254 -10.31 6.30 1.46
CA TRP A 254 -9.91 6.55 2.85
C TRP A 254 -10.27 7.97 3.30
N ASN A 255 -10.16 8.24 4.60
CA ASN A 255 -10.35 9.58 5.16
C ASN A 255 -9.03 10.38 5.10
N PRO A 256 -8.93 11.49 4.34
CA PRO A 256 -7.69 12.26 4.22
C PRO A 256 -7.30 13.00 5.51
N ALA A 257 -8.19 13.11 6.51
CA ALA A 257 -7.84 13.62 7.83
C ALA A 257 -7.00 12.61 8.66
N GLU A 258 -7.14 11.32 8.35
CA GLU A 258 -6.44 10.21 9.03
C GLU A 258 -5.24 9.74 8.21
N VAL A 259 -5.40 9.65 6.89
CA VAL A 259 -4.40 9.18 5.92
C VAL A 259 -4.20 10.27 4.85
N PRO A 260 -3.37 11.29 5.15
CA PRO A 260 -3.35 12.54 4.38
C PRO A 260 -2.46 12.53 3.13
N TYR A 261 -1.69 11.46 2.89
CA TYR A 261 -0.70 11.39 1.81
C TYR A 261 -0.96 10.19 0.90
N LEU A 262 -0.49 10.30 -0.35
CA LEU A 262 -0.58 9.25 -1.34
C LEU A 262 0.74 9.16 -2.10
N GLY A 263 1.41 8.02 -1.94
CA GLY A 263 2.45 7.55 -2.86
C GLY A 263 1.83 6.78 -4.02
N LEU A 264 2.56 6.65 -5.11
CA LEU A 264 2.22 5.84 -6.26
C LEU A 264 3.51 5.19 -6.77
N TRP A 265 3.57 3.87 -6.68
CA TRP A 265 4.58 3.07 -7.35
C TRP A 265 3.99 2.47 -8.62
N VAL A 266 4.65 2.66 -9.76
CA VAL A 266 4.35 1.94 -11.00
C VAL A 266 5.62 1.26 -11.45
N ASP A 267 5.57 -0.06 -11.59
CA ASP A 267 6.66 -0.89 -12.09
C ASP A 267 6.28 -1.43 -13.46
N GLU A 268 7.09 -1.10 -14.47
CA GLU A 268 6.96 -1.56 -15.84
C GLU A 268 8.15 -2.47 -16.19
N GLY A 269 8.52 -3.34 -15.25
CA GLY A 269 9.53 -4.38 -15.43
C GLY A 269 10.91 -4.08 -14.86
N ALA A 270 11.04 -3.03 -14.06
CA ALA A 270 12.29 -2.68 -13.39
C ALA A 270 12.59 -3.61 -12.22
N VAL A 271 11.56 -4.05 -11.48
CA VAL A 271 11.74 -4.88 -10.30
C VAL A 271 10.95 -6.19 -10.37
N HIS A 272 9.66 -6.10 -10.68
CA HIS A 272 8.77 -7.24 -10.93
C HIS A 272 8.76 -7.61 -12.42
N CYS A 273 8.52 -8.89 -12.74
CA CYS A 273 8.45 -9.35 -14.14
C CYS A 273 7.09 -9.09 -14.82
N GLU A 274 6.16 -8.44 -14.12
CA GLU A 274 4.84 -8.03 -14.59
C GLU A 274 4.67 -6.54 -14.34
N THR A 275 3.82 -5.88 -15.12
CA THR A 275 3.50 -4.47 -14.88
C THR A 275 2.60 -4.34 -13.64
N VAL A 276 3.06 -3.58 -12.65
CA VAL A 276 2.38 -3.34 -11.37
C VAL A 276 2.05 -1.86 -11.21
N ALA A 277 0.90 -1.57 -10.61
CA ALA A 277 0.62 -0.24 -10.06
C ALA A 277 0.14 -0.38 -8.62
N ALA A 278 0.76 0.35 -7.71
CA ALA A 278 0.46 0.38 -6.28
C ALA A 278 0.16 1.83 -5.85
N PRO A 279 -1.13 2.21 -5.74
CA PRO A 279 -1.51 3.39 -4.97
C PRO A 279 -1.26 3.11 -3.49
N GLU A 280 -0.49 3.98 -2.85
CA GLU A 280 -0.01 3.79 -1.48
C GLU A 280 -0.49 4.93 -0.58
N PRO A 281 -1.77 4.91 -0.16
CA PRO A 281 -2.24 5.86 0.83
C PRO A 281 -1.45 5.66 2.13
N GLY A 282 -1.02 6.76 2.76
CA GLY A 282 -0.13 6.71 3.91
C GLY A 282 -0.19 7.91 4.85
N THR A 283 0.50 7.76 5.99
CA THR A 283 0.52 8.75 7.10
C THR A 283 1.80 9.59 7.16
N GLY A 284 2.74 9.37 6.24
CA GLY A 284 3.91 10.22 6.01
C GLY A 284 4.04 10.60 4.54
N TRP A 285 4.54 11.81 4.28
CA TRP A 285 4.88 12.25 2.93
C TRP A 285 6.35 11.94 2.67
N TYR A 286 6.64 11.24 1.56
CA TYR A 286 7.93 10.60 1.24
C TYR A 286 8.13 9.23 1.90
N ASP A 287 9.09 8.45 1.40
CA ASP A 287 9.31 7.05 1.83
C ASP A 287 10.05 6.92 3.18
N SER A 288 10.83 7.93 3.58
CA SER A 288 11.59 7.88 4.83
C SER A 288 10.82 8.56 5.95
N LEU A 289 10.56 7.84 7.05
CA LEU A 289 9.99 8.45 8.26
C LEU A 289 10.85 9.64 8.75
N ALA A 290 12.17 9.52 8.70
CA ALA A 290 13.08 10.58 9.11
C ALA A 290 12.92 11.85 8.26
N LEU A 291 12.83 11.70 6.94
CA LEU A 291 12.63 12.83 6.03
C LEU A 291 11.22 13.43 6.16
N ALA A 292 10.20 12.59 6.28
CA ALA A 292 8.82 13.02 6.51
C ALA A 292 8.70 13.83 7.81
N TRP A 293 9.37 13.39 8.88
CA TRP A 293 9.47 14.12 10.15
C TRP A 293 10.20 15.46 9.99
N GLN A 294 11.37 15.47 9.34
CA GLN A 294 12.13 16.70 9.09
C GLN A 294 11.29 17.75 8.34
N LYS A 295 10.44 17.30 7.41
CA LYS A 295 9.53 18.17 6.65
C LYS A 295 8.26 18.55 7.42
N GLY A 296 8.03 18.01 8.62
CA GLY A 296 6.80 18.20 9.38
C GLY A 296 5.57 17.58 8.70
N ARG A 297 5.77 16.57 7.85
CA ARG A 297 4.73 15.93 7.03
C ARG A 297 4.53 14.47 7.42
N VAL A 298 4.31 14.22 8.71
CA VAL A 298 4.03 12.88 9.24
C VAL A 298 3.02 12.93 10.39
N CYS A 299 2.19 11.90 10.50
CA CYS A 299 1.30 11.73 11.64
C CYS A 299 2.07 11.35 12.91
N THR A 300 1.52 11.74 14.06
CA THR A 300 2.05 11.37 15.38
C THR A 300 0.94 10.80 16.24
N VAL A 301 1.24 9.73 16.96
CA VAL A 301 0.38 9.18 18.02
C VAL A 301 0.96 9.58 19.39
N PRO A 302 0.14 10.16 20.31
CA PRO A 302 0.62 10.54 21.65
C PRO A 302 1.16 9.34 22.44
N ALA A 303 1.94 9.60 23.50
CA ALA A 303 2.32 8.57 24.47
C ALA A 303 1.08 7.89 25.06
N GLY A 304 1.04 6.55 25.11
CA GLY A 304 -0.15 5.80 25.52
C GLY A 304 -1.38 6.00 24.63
N GLY A 305 -1.24 6.73 23.51
CA GLY A 305 -2.34 7.15 22.67
C GLY A 305 -2.70 6.11 21.61
N THR A 306 -3.85 6.33 20.97
CA THR A 306 -4.34 5.49 19.89
C THR A 306 -4.68 6.33 18.66
N ARG A 307 -4.36 5.81 17.47
CA ARG A 307 -4.85 6.31 16.18
C ARG A 307 -5.62 5.19 15.48
N ARG A 308 -6.62 5.57 14.69
CA ARG A 308 -7.42 4.66 13.88
C ARG A 308 -7.58 5.25 12.50
N TRP A 309 -7.67 4.38 11.50
CA TRP A 309 -8.01 4.74 10.14
C TRP A 309 -8.69 3.58 9.44
N THR A 310 -9.39 3.87 8.35
CA THR A 310 -10.05 2.87 7.52
C THR A 310 -9.63 3.04 6.08
N LEU A 311 -9.39 1.92 5.41
CA LEU A 311 -9.19 1.83 3.97
C LEU A 311 -10.22 0.86 3.39
N THR A 312 -10.95 1.30 2.38
CA THR A 312 -11.87 0.43 1.65
C THR A 312 -11.37 0.19 0.24
N VAL A 313 -11.65 -0.99 -0.31
CA VAL A 313 -11.32 -1.37 -1.68
C VAL A 313 -12.57 -1.94 -2.33
N ARG A 314 -13.11 -1.22 -3.30
CA ARG A 314 -14.25 -1.66 -4.12
C ARG A 314 -13.76 -2.20 -5.45
N LEU A 315 -14.28 -3.35 -5.88
CA LEU A 315 -13.99 -3.94 -7.18
C LEU A 315 -15.20 -3.81 -8.10
N GLY A 316 -14.99 -3.50 -9.37
CA GLY A 316 -16.04 -3.51 -10.37
C GLY A 316 -15.64 -4.13 -11.70
N THR A 317 -16.66 -4.52 -12.45
CA THR A 317 -16.56 -5.14 -13.76
C THR A 317 -17.21 -4.25 -14.83
N ARG A 318 -17.24 -4.71 -16.09
CA ARG A 318 -17.82 -3.98 -17.22
C ARG A 318 -19.29 -3.58 -17.01
N GLY A 319 -20.03 -4.35 -16.21
CA GLY A 319 -21.43 -4.06 -15.87
C GLY A 319 -21.61 -3.03 -14.75
N ASP A 320 -20.53 -2.70 -14.04
CA ASP A 320 -20.53 -1.80 -12.89
C ASP A 320 -19.90 -0.47 -13.32
N PRO A 321 -20.68 0.59 -13.61
CA PRO A 321 -20.10 1.87 -13.98
C PRO A 321 -19.23 2.40 -12.83
N PHE A 322 -17.99 2.77 -13.14
CA PHE A 322 -17.14 3.43 -12.16
C PHE A 322 -17.70 4.82 -11.85
N ALA A 323 -18.07 5.04 -10.59
CA ALA A 323 -18.44 6.34 -10.06
C ALA A 323 -17.34 6.80 -9.10
N PRO A 324 -16.59 7.88 -9.44
CA PRO A 324 -15.59 8.42 -8.53
C PRO A 324 -16.24 8.80 -7.19
N PRO A 325 -15.60 8.49 -6.06
CA PRO A 325 -16.07 8.99 -4.77
C PRO A 325 -16.09 10.52 -4.76
N VAL A 326 -17.09 11.08 -4.09
CA VAL A 326 -17.15 12.54 -3.86
C VAL A 326 -16.03 12.90 -2.89
N CYS A 327 -15.24 13.93 -3.21
CA CYS A 327 -14.25 14.44 -2.26
C CYS A 327 -14.96 14.99 -1.03
N LEU A 328 -14.61 14.43 0.13
CA LEU A 328 -15.05 14.89 1.45
C LEU A 328 -14.26 16.12 1.90
#